data_AF-A0A5B1BFF7-F1
#
_entry.id   AF-A0A5B1BFF7-F1
#
_cell.length_a   1.000
_cell.length_b   1.000
_cell.length_c   1.000
_cell.angle_alpha   90.00
_cell.angle_beta   90.00
_cell.angle_gamma   90.00
#
_symmetry.space_group_name_H-M   'P 1'
#
loop_
_entity.id
_entity.type
_entity.pdbx_description
1 polymer ?
#
loop_
_entity_poly.entity_id
_entity_poly.type
_entity_poly.pdbx_seq_one_letter_code
_entity_poly.pdbx_strand_id
1 'polypeptide(L)'
;MELTNKDIIAHIESIDIQLKTNAKIKFEYNTNWANLNFEDSPAIYALFDKGTLVYIGQTASLLKRMKDLRKTYNHSFRKQLGRKLFETVENKKGVFVDKDEHGLTLYFEKNIEITFTCIYFGRLEAESYLIHKNKGENSDLLFNKIGKRDLKTIEKMKADN
;
A
#
# COMPACT_ATOMS: atom_id res chain seq x y z
N MET A 1 -16.35 22.35 -18.15
CA MET A 1 -15.46 22.65 -17.02
C MET A 1 -14.16 21.93 -17.30
N GLU A 2 -13.06 22.67 -17.42
CA GLU A 2 -11.73 22.09 -17.61
C GLU A 2 -11.12 21.76 -16.25
N LEU A 3 -10.60 20.54 -16.10
CA LEU A 3 -9.86 20.13 -14.90
C LEU A 3 -8.45 20.72 -14.97
N THR A 4 -8.07 21.48 -13.96
CA THR A 4 -6.69 22.00 -13.84
C THR A 4 -5.79 21.00 -13.12
N ASN A 5 -4.47 21.16 -13.25
CA ASN A 5 -3.51 20.38 -12.46
C ASN A 5 -3.70 20.58 -10.95
N LYS A 6 -4.13 21.77 -10.54
CA LYS A 6 -4.44 22.09 -9.14
C LYS A 6 -5.62 21.26 -8.63
N ASP A 7 -6.66 21.10 -9.45
CA ASP A 7 -7.82 20.26 -9.09
C ASP A 7 -7.43 18.79 -8.95
N ILE A 8 -6.56 18.30 -9.86
CA ILE A 8 -6.04 16.92 -9.80
C ILE A 8 -5.23 16.69 -8.54
N ILE A 9 -4.32 17.61 -8.21
CA ILE A 9 -3.51 17.52 -6.99
C ILE A 9 -4.39 17.60 -5.75
N ALA A 10 -5.33 18.53 -5.68
CA ALA A 10 -6.28 18.65 -4.56
C ALA A 10 -7.10 17.35 -4.38
N HIS A 11 -7.49 16.70 -5.49
CA HIS A 11 -8.15 15.40 -5.43
C HIS A 11 -7.23 14.30 -4.86
N ILE A 12 -5.97 14.22 -5.31
CA ILE A 12 -4.99 13.25 -4.79
C ILE A 12 -4.69 13.50 -3.30
N GLU A 13 -4.63 14.77 -2.88
CA GLU A 13 -4.50 15.18 -1.48
C GLU A 13 -5.69 14.72 -0.63
N SER A 14 -6.91 14.83 -1.16
CA SER A 14 -8.10 14.26 -0.51
C SER A 14 -8.01 12.73 -0.39
N ILE A 15 -7.42 12.03 -1.36
CA ILE A 15 -7.19 10.58 -1.28
C ILE A 15 -6.20 10.26 -0.16
N ASP A 16 -5.10 11.00 -0.04
CA ASP A 16 -4.12 10.83 1.05
C ASP A 16 -4.78 10.93 2.43
N ILE A 17 -5.64 11.94 2.61
CA ILE A 17 -6.38 12.16 3.85
C ILE A 17 -7.29 10.95 4.10
N GLN A 18 -8.11 10.56 3.11
CA GLN A 18 -9.01 9.41 3.23
C GLN A 18 -8.27 8.12 3.59
N LEU A 19 -7.14 7.83 2.95
CA LEU A 19 -6.34 6.64 3.28
C LEU A 19 -5.90 6.63 4.75
N LYS A 20 -5.60 7.79 5.35
CA LYS A 20 -5.14 7.90 6.74
C LYS A 20 -6.29 7.88 7.74
N THR A 21 -7.44 8.47 7.40
CA THR A 21 -8.54 8.72 8.32
C THR A 21 -9.70 7.73 8.21
N ASN A 22 -9.87 7.06 7.07
CA ASN A 22 -10.93 6.05 6.91
C ASN A 22 -10.78 4.92 7.94
N ALA A 23 -11.92 4.29 8.24
CA ALA A 23 -11.97 3.10 9.08
C ALA A 23 -11.03 2.03 8.52
N LYS A 24 -10.17 1.50 9.39
CA LYS A 24 -9.17 0.52 9.01
C LYS A 24 -9.74 -0.89 9.14
N ILE A 25 -9.52 -1.71 8.14
CA ILE A 25 -9.90 -3.13 8.12
C ILE A 25 -8.70 -3.92 8.63
N LYS A 26 -8.88 -4.62 9.75
CA LYS A 26 -7.84 -5.48 10.30
C LYS A 26 -7.66 -6.72 9.41
N PHE A 27 -6.43 -7.10 9.14
CA PHE A 27 -6.14 -8.30 8.36
C PHE A 27 -6.54 -9.57 9.11
N GLU A 28 -7.09 -10.54 8.39
CA GLU A 28 -7.39 -11.88 8.90
C GLU A 28 -6.83 -12.95 7.97
N TYR A 29 -6.16 -13.96 8.54
CA TYR A 29 -5.59 -15.05 7.74
C TYR A 29 -6.60 -16.17 7.51
N ASN A 30 -7.65 -15.88 6.75
CA ASN A 30 -8.59 -16.90 6.29
C ASN A 30 -8.86 -16.75 4.79
N THR A 31 -9.35 -17.81 4.15
CA THR A 31 -9.57 -17.82 2.69
C THR A 31 -10.68 -16.86 2.24
N ASN A 32 -11.56 -16.46 3.15
CA ASN A 32 -12.73 -15.64 2.85
C ASN A 32 -12.56 -14.16 3.19
N TRP A 33 -11.48 -13.77 3.88
CA TRP A 33 -11.28 -12.43 4.43
C TRP A 33 -11.51 -11.34 3.39
N ALA A 34 -10.95 -11.54 2.19
CA ALA A 34 -11.04 -10.57 1.12
C ALA A 34 -12.47 -10.45 0.58
N ASN A 35 -13.22 -11.56 0.48
CA ASN A 35 -14.60 -11.51 -0.03
C ASN A 35 -15.56 -10.88 0.99
N LEU A 36 -15.26 -10.98 2.29
CA LEU A 36 -16.10 -10.40 3.35
C LEU A 36 -15.90 -8.89 3.49
N ASN A 37 -14.74 -8.38 3.11
CA ASN A 37 -14.33 -7.01 3.41
C ASN A 37 -14.17 -6.10 2.18
N PHE A 38 -14.11 -6.66 0.97
CA PHE A 38 -13.79 -5.88 -0.23
C PHE A 38 -14.66 -6.30 -1.43
N GLU A 39 -15.16 -5.29 -2.13
CA GLU A 39 -15.72 -5.45 -3.47
C GLU A 39 -14.60 -5.36 -4.53
N ASP A 40 -14.83 -5.93 -5.71
CA ASP A 40 -13.84 -5.87 -6.78
C ASP A 40 -13.90 -4.54 -7.52
N SER A 41 -12.92 -3.67 -7.25
CA SER A 41 -12.81 -2.35 -7.88
C SER A 41 -11.34 -1.94 -8.08
N PRO A 42 -11.07 -1.01 -9.02
CA PRO A 42 -9.78 -0.35 -9.08
C PRO A 42 -9.62 0.63 -7.91
N ALA A 43 -8.48 0.55 -7.22
CA ALA A 43 -8.27 1.32 -6.00
C ALA A 43 -6.79 1.65 -5.74
N ILE A 44 -6.59 2.66 -4.90
CA ILE A 44 -5.35 2.85 -4.14
C ILE A 44 -5.64 2.38 -2.72
N TYR A 45 -4.70 1.66 -2.12
CA TYR A 45 -4.80 1.15 -0.76
C TYR A 45 -3.55 1.51 0.03
N ALA A 46 -3.73 1.59 1.34
CA ALA A 46 -2.65 1.80 2.30
C ALA A 46 -2.64 0.67 3.32
N LEU A 47 -1.44 0.26 3.73
CA LEU A 47 -1.23 -0.68 4.82
C LEU A 47 -0.61 0.04 5.99
N PHE A 48 -1.09 -0.30 7.18
CA PHE A 48 -0.64 0.23 8.45
C PHE A 48 -0.07 -0.91 9.30
N ASP A 49 1.09 -0.69 9.91
CA ASP A 49 1.67 -1.57 10.92
C ASP A 49 1.57 -0.86 12.27
N LYS A 50 0.76 -1.40 13.19
CA LYS A 50 0.48 -0.80 14.50
C LYS A 50 0.05 0.67 14.39
N GLY A 51 -0.87 0.94 13.45
CA GLY A 51 -1.39 2.28 13.17
C GLY A 51 -0.44 3.21 12.38
N THR A 52 0.79 2.78 12.07
CA THR A 52 1.74 3.58 11.28
C THR A 52 1.66 3.21 9.81
N LEU A 53 1.55 4.20 8.92
CA LEU A 53 1.54 3.98 7.48
C LEU A 53 2.88 3.37 7.02
N VAL A 54 2.83 2.18 6.42
CA VAL A 54 4.04 1.44 6.00
C VAL A 54 4.05 1.05 4.52
N TYR A 55 2.92 1.14 3.83
CA TYR A 55 2.86 0.82 2.41
C TYR A 55 1.69 1.53 1.73
N ILE A 56 1.90 1.98 0.50
CA ILE A 56 0.85 2.47 -0.40
C ILE A 56 0.93 1.62 -1.67
N GLY A 57 -0.20 1.13 -2.15
CA GLY A 57 -0.26 0.34 -3.37
C GLY A 57 -1.44 0.73 -4.24
N GLN A 58 -1.33 0.50 -5.55
CA GLN A 58 -2.48 0.53 -6.44
C GLN A 58 -2.83 -0.85 -7.01
N THR A 59 -4.07 -0.99 -7.44
CA THR A 59 -4.56 -2.19 -8.13
C THR A 59 -5.73 -1.87 -9.05
N ALA A 60 -5.87 -2.64 -10.13
CA ALA A 60 -7.07 -2.65 -10.96
C ALA A 60 -8.20 -3.52 -10.35
N SER A 61 -7.86 -4.37 -9.38
CA SER A 61 -8.78 -5.29 -8.70
C SER A 61 -8.40 -5.39 -7.23
N LEU A 62 -9.15 -4.69 -6.38
CA LEU A 62 -8.94 -4.66 -4.93
C LEU A 62 -9.14 -6.05 -4.33
N LEU A 63 -10.21 -6.74 -4.71
CA LEU A 63 -10.51 -8.07 -4.21
C LEU A 63 -9.38 -9.07 -4.51
N LYS A 64 -8.86 -9.11 -5.74
CA LYS A 64 -7.74 -10.01 -6.09
C LYS A 64 -6.47 -9.62 -5.35
N ARG A 65 -6.17 -8.32 -5.23
CA ARG A 65 -4.99 -7.85 -4.50
C ARG A 65 -5.03 -8.22 -3.02
N MET A 66 -6.20 -8.11 -2.38
CA MET A 66 -6.36 -8.52 -0.98
C MET A 66 -6.27 -10.05 -0.86
N LYS A 67 -6.82 -10.84 -1.79
CA LYS A 67 -6.55 -12.30 -1.81
C LYS A 67 -5.05 -12.62 -1.85
N ASP A 68 -4.29 -11.85 -2.61
CA ASP A 68 -2.84 -12.00 -2.75
C ASP A 68 -2.03 -11.55 -1.52
N LEU A 69 -2.55 -10.61 -0.72
CA LEU A 69 -1.86 -10.14 0.49
C LEU A 69 -1.58 -11.26 1.50
N ARG A 70 -2.37 -12.36 1.49
CA ARG A 70 -2.12 -13.55 2.32
C ARG A 70 -0.91 -14.36 1.88
N LYS A 71 -0.46 -14.19 0.64
CA LYS A 71 0.50 -15.06 -0.04
C LYS A 71 1.80 -14.31 -0.27
N THR A 72 2.85 -14.71 0.43
CA THR A 72 4.18 -14.07 0.37
C THR A 72 4.70 -13.97 -1.07
N TYR A 73 4.59 -15.04 -1.86
CA TYR A 73 5.07 -15.04 -3.24
C TYR A 73 4.46 -13.91 -4.10
N ASN A 74 3.19 -13.58 -3.87
CA ASN A 74 2.44 -12.59 -4.65
C ASN A 74 2.57 -11.15 -4.16
N HIS A 75 2.95 -10.91 -2.91
CA HIS A 75 2.87 -9.57 -2.33
C HIS A 75 4.22 -9.01 -1.90
N SER A 76 4.65 -7.94 -2.57
CA SER A 76 5.95 -7.28 -2.33
C SER A 76 6.10 -6.76 -0.90
N PHE A 77 5.07 -6.11 -0.33
CA PHE A 77 5.09 -5.65 1.06
C PHE A 77 5.31 -6.82 2.03
N ARG A 78 4.56 -7.92 1.88
CA ARG A 78 4.67 -9.09 2.76
C ARG A 78 6.08 -9.70 2.73
N LYS A 79 6.68 -9.80 1.55
CA LYS A 79 8.08 -10.22 1.40
C LYS A 79 9.03 -9.27 2.12
N GLN A 80 8.91 -7.97 1.90
CA GLN A 80 9.83 -7.02 2.53
C GLN A 80 9.69 -6.98 4.05
N LEU A 81 8.47 -7.09 4.57
CA LEU A 81 8.22 -7.18 6.01
C LEU A 81 8.83 -8.47 6.59
N GLY A 82 8.62 -9.62 5.96
CA GLY A 82 9.22 -10.89 6.40
C GLY A 82 10.74 -10.85 6.43
N ARG A 83 11.38 -10.31 5.38
CA ARG A 83 12.84 -10.11 5.35
C ARG A 83 13.34 -9.25 6.50
N LYS A 84 12.61 -8.18 6.83
CA LYS A 84 12.94 -7.28 7.94
C LYS A 84 12.76 -7.94 9.31
N LEU A 85 11.69 -8.71 9.49
CA LEU A 85 11.36 -9.33 10.78
C LEU A 85 12.25 -10.53 11.13
N PHE A 86 12.66 -11.32 10.12
CA PHE A 86 13.36 -12.58 10.33
C PHE A 86 14.81 -12.57 9.81
N GLU A 87 15.28 -11.42 9.31
CA GLU A 87 16.64 -11.24 8.77
C GLU A 87 17.03 -12.32 7.75
N THR A 88 16.06 -12.74 6.94
CA THR A 88 16.17 -13.84 5.99
C THR A 88 15.67 -13.44 4.60
N VAL A 89 15.88 -14.31 3.61
CA VAL A 89 15.34 -14.14 2.26
C VAL A 89 14.48 -15.33 1.88
N GLU A 90 13.48 -15.07 1.05
CA GLU A 90 12.63 -16.14 0.55
C GLU A 90 13.41 -17.11 -0.36
N ASN A 91 12.97 -18.37 -0.42
CA ASN A 91 13.59 -19.38 -1.25
C ASN A 91 13.30 -19.14 -2.76
N LYS A 92 13.79 -20.03 -3.62
CA LYS A 92 13.60 -19.93 -5.09
C LYS A 92 12.13 -19.88 -5.54
N LYS A 93 11.18 -20.32 -4.71
CA LYS A 93 9.73 -20.27 -4.97
C LYS A 93 9.07 -18.97 -4.50
N GLY A 94 9.83 -18.06 -3.88
CA GLY A 94 9.33 -16.79 -3.41
C GLY A 94 8.61 -16.83 -2.05
N VAL A 95 8.85 -17.87 -1.24
CA VAL A 95 8.26 -18.03 0.12
C VAL A 95 9.35 -18.26 1.17
N PHE A 96 9.08 -17.92 2.42
CA PHE A 96 9.97 -18.22 3.55
C PHE A 96 9.86 -19.69 3.98
N VAL A 97 10.72 -20.11 4.92
CA VAL A 97 10.55 -21.41 5.58
C VAL A 97 9.28 -21.40 6.43
N ASP A 98 8.68 -22.58 6.67
CA ASP A 98 7.35 -22.69 7.29
C ASP A 98 7.23 -21.95 8.64
N LYS A 99 8.29 -22.00 9.47
CA LYS A 99 8.36 -21.26 10.73
C LYS A 99 8.18 -19.75 10.54
N ASP A 100 8.85 -19.19 9.54
CA ASP A 100 8.84 -17.74 9.27
C ASP A 100 7.54 -17.33 8.55
N GLU A 101 6.99 -18.17 7.67
CA GLU A 101 5.66 -17.94 7.08
C GLU A 101 4.54 -17.93 8.14
N HIS A 102 4.64 -18.84 9.10
CA HIS A 102 3.72 -18.88 10.24
C HIS A 102 3.89 -17.63 11.12
N GLY A 103 5.12 -17.27 11.47
CA GLY A 103 5.42 -16.04 12.22
C GLY A 103 4.92 -14.78 11.50
N LEU A 104 5.10 -14.71 10.18
CA LEU A 104 4.63 -13.58 9.37
C LEU A 104 3.11 -13.48 9.37
N THR A 105 2.43 -14.62 9.27
CA THR A 105 0.97 -14.70 9.37
C THR A 105 0.46 -14.16 10.69
N LEU A 106 1.02 -14.63 11.82
CA LEU A 106 0.65 -14.16 13.14
C LEU A 106 0.94 -12.66 13.31
N TYR A 107 2.06 -12.17 12.76
CA TYR A 107 2.38 -10.75 12.77
C TYR A 107 1.34 -9.92 12.01
N PHE A 108 0.94 -10.39 10.82
CA PHE A 108 -0.06 -9.73 9.98
C PHE A 108 -1.40 -9.62 10.71
N GLU A 109 -1.92 -10.72 11.25
CA GLU A 109 -3.21 -10.73 11.96
C GLU A 109 -3.19 -9.84 13.21
N LYS A 110 -2.03 -9.74 13.88
CA LYS A 110 -1.92 -8.92 15.08
C LYS A 110 -1.83 -7.42 14.77
N ASN A 111 -1.09 -7.04 13.73
CA ASN A 111 -0.58 -5.67 13.58
C ASN A 111 -0.97 -4.96 12.29
N ILE A 112 -1.39 -5.68 11.25
CA ILE A 112 -1.60 -5.11 9.92
C ILE A 112 -3.05 -4.72 9.70
N GLU A 113 -3.24 -3.48 9.29
CA GLU A 113 -4.54 -2.91 8.96
C GLU A 113 -4.50 -2.28 7.57
N ILE A 114 -5.66 -2.23 6.90
CA ILE A 114 -5.79 -1.79 5.52
C ILE A 114 -6.84 -0.69 5.41
N THR A 115 -6.57 0.33 4.59
CA THR A 115 -7.58 1.27 4.07
C THR A 115 -7.47 1.36 2.56
N PHE A 116 -8.50 1.87 1.91
CA PHE A 116 -8.49 2.09 0.47
C PHE A 116 -9.43 3.21 0.05
N THR A 117 -9.19 3.72 -1.16
CA THR A 117 -10.08 4.60 -1.91
C THR A 117 -10.18 4.10 -3.34
N CYS A 118 -11.40 3.96 -3.85
CA CYS A 118 -11.65 3.57 -5.23
C CYS A 118 -11.31 4.72 -6.19
N ILE A 119 -10.55 4.41 -7.24
CA ILE A 119 -10.17 5.38 -8.28
C ILE A 119 -9.96 4.66 -9.62
N TYR A 120 -10.74 5.05 -10.62
CA TYR A 120 -10.80 4.34 -11.89
C TYR A 120 -9.70 4.73 -12.88
N PHE A 121 -9.08 5.91 -12.72
CA PHE A 121 -8.07 6.43 -13.64
C PHE A 121 -6.91 7.12 -12.89
N GLY A 122 -5.72 7.19 -13.50
CA GLY A 122 -4.57 7.91 -12.92
C GLY A 122 -3.95 7.29 -11.65
N ARG A 123 -4.24 6.00 -11.37
CA ARG A 123 -3.80 5.32 -10.15
C ARG A 123 -2.28 5.25 -9.98
N LEU A 124 -1.54 5.07 -11.06
CA LEU A 124 -0.08 4.97 -11.02
C LEU A 124 0.55 6.32 -10.66
N GLU A 125 0.02 7.40 -11.23
CA GLU A 125 0.42 8.78 -10.98
C GLU A 125 0.12 9.15 -9.53
N ALA A 126 -1.10 8.86 -9.06
CA ALA A 126 -1.52 9.10 -7.69
C ALA A 126 -0.70 8.27 -6.68
N GLU A 127 -0.51 6.95 -6.88
CA GLU A 127 0.35 6.12 -6.03
C GLU A 127 1.77 6.70 -5.94
N SER A 128 2.34 7.09 -7.09
CA SER A 128 3.68 7.67 -7.12
C SER A 128 3.75 8.96 -6.32
N TYR A 129 2.79 9.87 -6.51
CA TYR A 129 2.73 11.13 -5.77
C TYR A 129 2.64 10.88 -4.26
N LEU A 130 1.72 10.00 -3.85
CA LEU A 130 1.47 9.69 -2.44
C LEU A 130 2.68 9.04 -1.77
N ILE A 131 3.39 8.13 -2.44
CA ILE A 131 4.62 7.53 -1.91
C ILE A 131 5.68 8.60 -1.63
N HIS A 132 5.89 9.53 -2.57
CA HIS A 132 6.92 10.57 -2.42
C HIS A 132 6.57 11.55 -1.30
N LYS A 133 5.32 12.03 -1.27
CA LYS A 133 4.82 12.92 -0.22
C LYS A 133 5.06 12.30 1.17
N ASN A 134 4.68 11.04 1.35
CA ASN A 134 4.74 10.36 2.64
C ASN A 134 6.14 9.85 3.02
N LYS A 135 7.09 9.77 2.07
CA LYS A 135 8.48 9.39 2.36
C LYS A 135 9.36 10.52 2.89
N GLY A 136 9.00 11.79 2.65
CA GLY A 136 9.78 12.94 3.11
C GLY A 136 9.23 13.61 4.36
N GLU A 137 7.93 13.51 4.61
CA GLU A 137 7.29 14.30 5.68
C GLU A 137 7.44 13.69 7.07
N ASN A 138 7.58 12.36 7.26
CA ASN A 138 7.73 11.74 8.59
C ASN A 138 8.09 10.22 8.59
N SER A 139 8.49 9.58 7.48
CA SER A 139 8.73 8.12 7.55
C SER A 139 9.73 7.56 6.52
N ASP A 140 10.91 7.18 7.03
CA ASP A 140 11.73 6.10 6.46
C ASP A 140 11.06 4.72 6.60
N LEU A 141 9.79 4.67 7.01
CA LEU A 141 9.04 3.47 7.36
C LEU A 141 8.26 2.88 6.18
N LEU A 142 8.06 3.64 5.10
CA LEU A 142 7.43 3.13 3.89
C LEU A 142 8.33 2.08 3.21
N PHE A 143 7.82 0.85 3.11
CA PHE A 143 8.43 -0.25 2.37
C PHE A 143 8.34 -0.08 0.84
N ASN A 144 7.66 0.97 0.36
CA ASN A 144 7.69 1.32 -1.04
C ASN A 144 9.11 1.70 -1.45
N LYS A 145 9.60 1.07 -2.53
CA LYS A 145 10.77 1.61 -3.23
C LYS A 145 10.34 2.90 -3.90
N ILE A 146 11.15 3.96 -3.76
CA ILE A 146 11.00 5.15 -4.58
C ILE A 146 11.28 4.72 -6.03
N GLY A 147 10.28 4.84 -6.90
CA GLY A 147 10.44 4.53 -8.32
C GLY A 147 11.36 5.55 -9.01
N LYS A 148 11.64 5.34 -10.31
CA LYS A 148 12.48 6.26 -11.12
C LYS A 148 11.86 7.65 -11.37
N ARG A 149 10.63 7.92 -10.93
CA ARG A 149 10.00 9.23 -11.12
C ARG A 149 10.67 10.20 -10.15
N ASP A 150 11.46 11.10 -10.72
CA ASP A 150 12.37 12.01 -10.02
C ASP A 150 11.61 12.88 -9.00
N LEU A 151 12.06 12.88 -7.74
CA LEU A 151 11.58 13.77 -6.67
C LEU A 151 11.43 15.21 -7.16
N LYS A 152 12.35 15.65 -8.03
CA LYS A 152 12.35 16.99 -8.66
C LYS A 152 11.08 17.28 -9.47
N THR A 153 10.46 16.25 -10.05
CA THR A 153 9.21 16.43 -10.82
C THR A 153 8.04 16.74 -9.90
N ILE A 154 7.97 16.09 -8.74
CA ILE A 154 6.92 16.34 -7.73
C ILE A 154 7.16 17.66 -7.01
N GLU A 155 8.42 17.99 -6.69
CA GLU A 155 8.78 19.30 -6.14
C GLU A 155 8.44 20.43 -7.10
N LYS A 156 8.68 20.25 -8.40
CA LYS A 156 8.26 21.20 -9.44
C LYS A 156 6.73 21.33 -9.51
N MET A 157 5.99 20.23 -9.41
CA MET A 157 4.52 20.27 -9.30
C MET A 157 4.03 21.03 -8.06
N LYS A 158 4.81 21.08 -6.96
CA LYS A 158 4.49 21.88 -5.78
C LYS A 158 4.87 23.35 -5.94
N ALA A 159 5.94 23.66 -6.66
CA ALA A 159 6.47 25.01 -6.85
C ALA A 159 5.74 25.84 -7.94
N ASP A 160 5.13 25.17 -8.91
CA ASP A 160 4.33 25.80 -9.98
C ASP A 160 2.84 26.01 -9.56
N ASN A 161 2.53 25.87 -8.26
CA ASN A 161 1.20 26.03 -7.64
C ASN A 161 1.21 27.13 -6.55
#